data_AF-A0AAW0M829-F1
#
_entry.id   AF-A0AAW0M829-F1
#
_cell.length_a   1.000
_cell.length_b   1.000
_cell.length_c   1.000
_cell.angle_alpha   90.00
_cell.angle_beta   90.00
_cell.angle_gamma   90.00
#
_symmetry.space_group_name_H-M   'P 1'
#
loop_
_entity.id
_entity.type
_entity.pdbx_description
1 polymer ?
#
loop_
_entity_poly.entity_id
_entity_poly.type
_entity_poly.pdbx_seq_one_letter_code
_entity_poly.pdbx_strand_id
1 'polypeptide(L)' 'MASGFQRKGDSFHPKQSKGNKTKRTKCLNSKVLKSPPQGWVKINFDEAIRPNISMVAIVCRKDNDEILFAHSFSWKS' A
#
# COMPACT_ATOMS: atom_id res chain seq x y z
N MET A 1 -16.83 7.97 55.05
CA MET A 1 -16.64 7.03 56.17
C MET A 1 -17.16 5.66 55.72
N ALA A 2 -16.30 4.62 55.81
CA ALA A 2 -16.54 3.16 55.66
C ALA A 2 -17.25 2.66 54.37
N SER A 3 -16.97 1.52 53.74
CA SER A 3 -16.09 0.35 53.94
C SER A 3 -16.14 -0.39 52.59
N GLY A 4 -15.05 -0.83 51.97
CA GLY A 4 -14.34 -2.04 52.38
C GLY A 4 -15.14 -3.32 52.02
N PHE A 5 -14.89 -3.92 50.86
CA PHE A 5 -15.16 -5.34 50.61
C PHE A 5 -14.08 -5.92 49.68
N GLN A 6 -13.04 -6.49 50.29
CA GLN A 6 -12.08 -7.37 49.64
C GLN A 6 -12.69 -8.78 49.52
N ARG A 7 -12.55 -9.41 48.34
CA ARG A 7 -12.63 -10.88 48.22
C ARG A 7 -11.28 -11.41 47.73
N LYS A 8 -10.71 -12.30 48.56
CA LYS A 8 -9.54 -13.14 48.32
C LYS A 8 -9.87 -14.28 47.35
N GLY A 9 -8.84 -14.76 46.64
CA GLY A 9 -8.77 -16.08 45.98
C GLY A 9 -9.53 -16.12 44.65
N ASP A 10 -8.97 -16.55 43.53
CA ASP A 10 -8.01 -17.64 43.37
C ASP A 10 -6.92 -17.33 42.36
N SER A 11 -5.69 -17.73 42.74
CA SER A 11 -4.51 -17.69 41.91
C SER A 11 -4.63 -18.74 40.80
N PHE A 12 -5.20 -18.37 39.65
CA PHE A 12 -5.09 -19.19 38.45
C PHE A 12 -3.66 -19.10 37.93
N HIS A 13 -2.87 -20.14 38.20
CA HIS A 13 -1.63 -20.40 37.47
C HIS A 13 -1.97 -21.19 36.19
N PRO A 14 -2.00 -20.57 35.00
CA PRO A 14 -1.88 -21.35 33.77
C PRO A 14 -0.44 -21.87 33.70
N LYS A 15 -0.31 -23.20 33.80
CA LYS A 15 0.92 -23.95 33.61
C LYS A 15 1.61 -23.49 32.33
N GLN A 16 2.91 -23.20 32.42
CA GLN A 16 3.78 -23.02 31.26
C GLN A 16 3.72 -24.27 30.39
N SER A 17 2.97 -24.20 29.30
CA SER A 17 3.02 -25.19 28.24
C SER A 17 4.24 -24.89 27.38
N LYS A 18 5.31 -25.66 27.60
CA LYS A 18 6.44 -25.72 26.67
C LYS A 18 5.97 -26.38 25.38
N GLY A 19 6.21 -25.71 24.26
CA GLY A 19 6.21 -26.32 22.94
C GLY A 19 5.02 -25.91 22.10
N ASN A 20 5.22 -24.89 21.29
CA ASN A 20 5.02 -24.99 19.86
C ASN A 20 5.96 -24.00 19.20
N LYS A 21 6.93 -24.52 18.42
CA LYS A 21 7.67 -23.70 17.45
C LYS A 21 6.63 -23.11 16.50
N THR A 22 6.15 -21.91 16.79
CA THR A 22 5.53 -21.06 15.78
C THR A 22 6.55 -20.96 14.67
N LYS A 23 6.31 -21.68 13.57
CA LYS A 23 7.02 -21.44 12.31
C LYS A 23 6.94 -19.93 12.13
N ARG A 24 8.06 -19.22 12.30
CA ARG A 24 8.16 -17.83 11.89
C ARG A 24 7.67 -17.83 10.46
N THR A 25 6.47 -17.32 10.24
CA THR A 25 6.00 -16.96 8.92
C THR A 25 7.11 -16.07 8.40
N LYS A 26 7.90 -16.55 7.44
CA LYS A 26 8.90 -15.73 6.79
C LYS A 26 8.10 -14.54 6.27
N CYS A 27 8.25 -13.39 6.92
CA CYS A 27 7.72 -12.13 6.41
C CYS A 27 8.14 -12.13 4.94
N LEU A 28 7.15 -12.11 4.03
CA LEU A 28 7.38 -12.07 2.60
C LEU A 28 8.48 -11.05 2.38
N ASN A 29 9.61 -11.51 1.86
CA ASN A 29 10.72 -10.67 1.50
C ASN A 29 10.13 -9.59 0.59
N SER A 30 9.92 -8.40 1.12
CA SER A 30 9.46 -7.25 0.35
C SER A 30 10.60 -7.00 -0.61
N LYS A 31 10.51 -7.61 -1.81
CA LYS A 31 11.44 -7.33 -2.89
C LYS A 31 11.31 -5.83 -3.11
N VAL A 32 12.27 -5.09 -2.57
CA VAL A 32 12.39 -3.66 -2.79
C VAL A 32 12.44 -3.53 -4.30
N LEU A 33 11.38 -2.97 -4.88
CA LEU A 33 11.34 -2.74 -6.31
C LEU A 33 12.52 -1.80 -6.59
N LYS A 34 13.50 -2.31 -7.34
CA LYS A 34 14.66 -1.50 -7.69
C LYS A 34 14.18 -0.25 -8.40
N SER A 35 14.80 0.89 -8.11
CA SER A 35 14.52 2.13 -8.82
C SER A 35 14.66 1.91 -10.34
N PRO A 36 13.87 2.61 -11.17
CA PRO A 36 14.05 2.59 -12.60
C PRO A 36 15.50 2.91 -12.99
N PRO A 37 16.05 2.32 -14.07
CA PRO A 37 17.34 2.69 -14.60
C PRO A 37 17.40 4.17 -14.99
N GLN A 38 18.59 4.76 -14.94
CA GLN A 38 18.80 6.14 -15.37
C GLN A 38 18.36 6.33 -16.83
N GLY A 39 17.62 7.42 -17.07
CA GLY A 39 17.08 7.75 -18.40
C GLY A 39 15.67 7.22 -18.65
N TRP A 40 15.08 6.48 -17.71
CA TRP A 40 13.67 6.11 -17.78
C TRP A 40 12.77 7.31 -17.51
N VAL A 41 11.57 7.26 -18.07
CA VAL A 41 10.51 8.25 -17.87
C VAL A 41 9.23 7.55 -17.42
N LYS A 42 8.52 8.17 -16.48
CA LYS A 42 7.19 7.73 -16.04
C LYS A 42 6.17 8.31 -17.00
N ILE A 43 5.41 7.45 -17.69
CA ILE A 43 4.31 7.86 -18.55
C ILE A 43 3.01 7.46 -17.89
N ASN A 44 2.15 8.45 -17.63
CA ASN A 44 0.79 8.24 -17.16
C ASN A 44 -0.17 8.61 -18.27
N PHE A 45 -1.21 7.80 -18.45
CA PHE A 45 -2.29 8.09 -19.37
C PHE A 45 -3.63 7.84 -18.69
N ASP A 46 -4.63 8.58 -19.10
CA ASP A 46 -6.01 8.40 -18.66
C ASP A 46 -6.97 8.69 -19.81
N GLU A 47 -8.09 7.99 -19.85
CA GLU A 47 -9.11 8.13 -20.89
C GLU A 47 -10.44 8.54 -20.29
N ALA A 48 -11.04 9.59 -20.87
CA ALA A 48 -12.39 10.02 -20.55
C ALA A 48 -13.31 9.77 -21.75
N ILE A 49 -14.37 8.98 -21.52
CA ILE A 49 -15.33 8.61 -22.56
C ILE A 49 -16.67 9.32 -22.30
N ARG A 50 -17.19 9.97 -23.33
CA ARG A 50 -18.55 10.51 -23.40
C ARG A 50 -19.25 9.95 -24.66
N PRO A 51 -20.59 10.00 -24.75
CA PRO A 51 -21.34 9.34 -25.82
C PRO A 51 -20.90 9.64 -27.27
N ASN A 52 -20.29 10.81 -27.53
CA ASN A 52 -19.88 11.23 -28.88
C ASN A 52 -18.41 11.66 -28.96
N ILE A 53 -17.65 11.50 -27.87
CA ILE A 53 -16.27 11.97 -27.80
C ILE A 53 -15.49 11.14 -26.79
N SER A 54 -14.35 10.64 -27.23
CA SER A 54 -13.32 10.09 -26.35
C SER A 54 -12.13 11.03 -26.33
N MET A 55 -11.48 11.12 -25.18
CA MET A 55 -10.30 11.94 -25.00
C MET A 55 -9.27 11.17 -24.18
N VAL A 56 -8.01 11.19 -24.64
CA VAL A 56 -6.88 10.63 -23.91
C VAL A 56 -5.96 11.76 -23.51
N ALA A 57 -5.53 11.73 -22.25
CA ALA A 57 -4.44 12.56 -21.75
C ALA A 57 -3.20 11.69 -21.51
N ILE A 58 -2.03 12.20 -21.88
CA ILE A 58 -0.72 11.55 -21.67
C ILE A 58 0.19 12.57 -20.99
N VAL A 59 0.84 12.16 -19.90
CA VAL A 59 1.82 12.95 -19.17
C VAL A 59 3.10 12.15 -19.01
N CYS A 60 4.21 12.69 -19.51
CA CYS A 60 5.54 12.13 -19.39
C CYS A 60 6.34 12.90 -18.33
N ARG A 61 6.89 12.18 -17.36
CA ARG A 61 7.65 12.72 -16.22
C ARG A 61 9.01 12.05 -16.09
N LYS A 62 10.01 12.79 -15.63
CA LYS A 62 11.26 12.23 -15.13
C LYS A 62 11.04 11.55 -13.77
N ASP A 63 12.07 10.88 -13.28
CA ASP A 63 12.04 10.23 -11.96
C ASP A 63 11.84 11.21 -10.79
N ASN A 64 12.32 12.45 -10.92
CA ASN A 64 12.12 13.57 -9.97
C ASN A 64 10.74 14.25 -10.11
N ASP A 65 9.80 13.63 -10.83
CA ASP A 65 8.45 14.11 -11.12
C ASP A 65 8.36 15.42 -11.94
N GLU A 66 9.48 15.87 -12.52
CA GLU A 66 9.52 16.95 -13.51
C GLU A 66 8.77 16.53 -14.78
N ILE A 67 7.83 17.37 -15.25
CA ILE A 67 7.07 17.11 -16.49
C ILE A 67 7.96 17.42 -17.69
N LEU A 68 8.17 16.43 -18.54
CA LEU A 68 8.87 16.58 -19.81
C LEU A 68 7.93 17.02 -20.93
N PHE A 69 6.75 16.41 -20.97
CA PHE A 69 5.76 16.64 -22.02
C PHE A 69 4.37 16.23 -21.53
N ALA A 70 3.36 16.95 -21.97
CA ALA A 70 1.96 16.60 -21.77
C ALA A 70 1.21 16.79 -23.10
N HIS A 71 0.34 15.85 -23.42
CA HIS A 71 -0.48 15.90 -24.62
C HIS A 71 -1.86 15.34 -24.39
N SER A 72 -2.80 15.83 -25.18
CA SER A 72 -4.13 15.27 -25.24
C SER A 72 -4.62 15.26 -26.68
N PHE A 73 -5.35 14.21 -27.03
CA PHE A 73 -6.07 14.16 -28.29
C PHE A 73 -7.47 13.59 -28.04
N SER A 74 -8.41 14.03 -28.87
CA SER A 74 -9.80 13.61 -28.82
C SER A 74 -10.24 13.11 -30.18
N TRP A 75 -11.11 12.12 -30.18
CA TRP A 75 -11.76 11.64 -31.38
C TRP A 75 -13.26 11.46 -31.14
N LYS A 76 -14.05 11.60 -32.20
CA LYS A 76 -15.47 11.23 -32.18
C LYS A 76 -15.56 9.74 -32.46
N SER A 77 -16.32 9.03 -31.62
CA SER A 77 -16.67 7.62 -31.85
C SER A 77 -17.77 7.49 -32.89
#